data_AF-A0A9J6EWM5-F1
#
_entry.id   AF-A0A9J6EWM5-F1
#
_cell.length_a   1.000
_cell.length_b   1.000
_cell.length_c   1.000
_cell.angle_alpha   90.00
_cell.angle_beta   90.00
_cell.angle_gamma   90.00
#
_symmetry.space_group_name_H-M   'P 1'
#
loop_
_entity.id
_entity.type
_entity.pdbx_description
1 polymer ?
#
loop_
_entity_poly.entity_id
_entity_poly.type
_entity_poly.pdbx_seq_one_letter_code
_entity_poly.pdbx_strand_id
1 'polypeptide(L)'
;MATKGNCTGDAGPVLVTMEESLSSKRLEVLHQKKEREDKLGQLMHSIVLEKLPEENANQHDYGRPTPHDAALYYLAGYVVKKAEKFSSYGECKATLLATDDVPSAAILTEMRSFVPGALQLPSKDLTSLPTDVESAITERTRDNVVFGDLFWCIVKDLTQGHSLAQVGCGVHSEELSARIMKFYLVTRMHFYARFLQQHKDTSVQVKVARKRAKLL
;
A
#
# COMPACT_ATOMS: atom_id res chain seq x y z
N MET A 1 37.79 -49.67 -5.16
CA MET A 1 38.41 -48.56 -5.92
C MET A 1 37.64 -47.28 -5.59
N ALA A 2 38.23 -46.40 -4.80
CA ALA A 2 37.67 -45.07 -4.49
C ALA A 2 38.72 -44.04 -4.93
N THR A 3 38.39 -43.23 -5.92
CA THR A 3 39.25 -42.14 -6.41
C THR A 3 39.16 -40.97 -5.43
N LYS A 4 40.21 -40.79 -4.61
CA LYS A 4 40.42 -39.54 -3.86
C LYS A 4 40.78 -38.44 -4.86
N GLY A 5 39.80 -37.59 -5.18
CA GLY A 5 40.03 -36.34 -5.89
C GLY A 5 40.74 -35.35 -4.97
N ASN A 6 41.99 -35.01 -5.30
CA ASN A 6 42.78 -34.03 -4.56
C ASN A 6 42.44 -32.63 -5.11
N CYS A 7 41.55 -31.91 -4.44
CA CYS A 7 41.23 -30.52 -4.77
C CYS A 7 42.25 -29.59 -4.10
N THR A 8 43.41 -29.39 -4.74
CA THR A 8 44.34 -28.30 -4.41
C THR A 8 43.99 -27.08 -5.25
N GLY A 9 42.90 -26.41 -4.89
CA GLY A 9 42.52 -25.10 -5.45
C GLY A 9 42.51 -24.10 -4.31
N ASP A 10 43.34 -23.06 -4.41
CA ASP A 10 43.34 -21.93 -3.49
C ASP A 10 41.94 -21.29 -3.49
N ALA A 11 41.31 -21.21 -2.31
CA ALA A 11 39.95 -20.71 -2.16
C ALA A 11 39.88 -19.17 -2.20
N GLY A 12 41.03 -18.48 -2.08
CA GLY A 12 41.10 -17.02 -2.02
C GLY A 12 40.54 -16.30 -3.26
N PRO A 13 40.92 -16.65 -4.50
CA PRO A 13 40.46 -15.94 -5.71
C PRO A 13 38.96 -16.07 -5.96
N VAL A 14 38.36 -17.20 -5.57
CA VAL A 14 36.93 -17.49 -5.77
C VAL A 14 36.06 -16.70 -4.79
N LEU A 15 36.54 -16.50 -3.56
CA LEU A 15 35.79 -15.75 -2.54
C LEU A 15 35.81 -14.24 -2.81
N VAL A 16 36.95 -13.70 -3.24
CA VAL A 16 37.08 -12.27 -3.59
C VAL A 16 36.19 -11.90 -4.79
N THR A 17 36.17 -12.75 -5.82
CA THR A 17 35.31 -12.53 -7.01
C THR A 17 33.82 -12.65 -6.70
N MET A 18 33.42 -13.50 -5.74
CA MET A 18 32.04 -13.55 -5.25
C MET A 18 31.65 -12.28 -4.47
N GLU A 19 32.49 -11.79 -3.58
CA GLU A 19 32.22 -10.56 -2.81
C GLU A 19 32.11 -9.32 -3.70
N GLU A 20 32.99 -9.20 -4.70
CA GLU A 20 32.95 -8.13 -5.70
C GLU A 20 31.70 -8.22 -6.58
N SER A 21 31.32 -9.43 -7.01
CA SER A 21 30.11 -9.66 -7.81
C SER A 21 28.83 -9.33 -7.01
N LEU A 22 28.77 -9.73 -5.73
CA LEU A 22 27.64 -9.43 -4.85
C LEU A 22 27.55 -7.93 -4.54
N SER A 23 28.69 -7.27 -4.34
CA SER A 23 28.76 -5.82 -4.09
C SER A 23 28.32 -5.02 -5.31
N SER A 24 28.77 -5.43 -6.51
CA SER A 24 28.38 -4.80 -7.78
C SER A 24 26.90 -4.98 -8.08
N LYS A 25 26.36 -6.20 -7.91
CA LYS A 25 24.93 -6.48 -8.04
C LYS A 25 24.09 -5.67 -7.04
N ARG A 26 24.56 -5.53 -5.80
CA ARG A 26 23.87 -4.73 -4.77
C ARG A 26 23.82 -3.25 -5.18
N LEU A 27 24.91 -2.71 -5.71
CA LEU A 27 24.97 -1.33 -6.20
C LEU A 27 24.02 -1.12 -7.39
N GLU A 28 24.00 -2.08 -8.32
CA GLU A 28 23.10 -2.06 -9.48
C GLU A 28 21.62 -2.09 -9.06
N VAL A 29 21.26 -2.96 -8.10
CA VAL A 29 19.89 -3.02 -7.55
C VAL A 29 19.50 -1.70 -6.88
N LEU A 30 20.42 -1.05 -6.16
CA LEU A 30 20.17 0.26 -5.56
C LEU A 30 19.98 1.34 -6.62
N HIS A 31 20.79 1.34 -7.68
CA HIS A 31 20.64 2.27 -8.80
C HIS A 31 19.30 2.10 -9.52
N GLN A 32 18.95 0.86 -9.89
CA GLN A 32 17.66 0.53 -10.49
C GLN A 32 16.47 0.87 -9.58
N LYS A 33 16.64 0.75 -8.26
CA LYS A 33 15.61 1.18 -7.30
C LYS A 33 15.44 2.70 -7.34
N LYS A 34 16.52 3.46 -7.27
CA LYS A 34 16.48 4.92 -7.31
C LYS A 34 15.88 5.45 -8.61
N GLU A 35 16.29 4.89 -9.75
CA GLU A 35 15.73 5.27 -11.05
C GLU A 35 14.21 5.02 -11.14
N ARG A 36 13.73 3.91 -10.54
CA ARG A 36 12.29 3.64 -10.43
C ARG A 36 11.58 4.63 -9.51
N GLU A 37 12.21 5.02 -8.40
CA GLU A 37 11.67 6.04 -7.48
C GLU A 37 11.57 7.41 -8.17
N ASP A 38 12.59 7.80 -8.93
CA ASP A 38 12.62 9.08 -9.66
C ASP A 38 11.54 9.11 -10.77
N LYS A 39 11.43 8.03 -11.56
CA LYS A 39 10.38 7.89 -12.59
C LYS A 39 8.97 7.91 -11.97
N LEU A 40 8.78 7.22 -10.85
CA LEU A 40 7.51 7.24 -10.12
C LEU A 40 7.20 8.65 -9.62
N GLY A 41 8.19 9.36 -9.08
CA GLY A 41 8.07 10.75 -8.67
C GLY A 41 7.58 11.64 -9.82
N GLN A 42 8.21 11.56 -10.99
CA GLN A 42 7.79 12.32 -12.18
C GLN A 42 6.35 12.00 -12.60
N LEU A 43 5.99 10.72 -12.64
CA LEU A 43 4.62 10.29 -12.96
C LEU A 43 3.62 10.87 -11.95
N MET A 44 3.91 10.79 -10.65
CA MET A 44 3.02 11.34 -9.61
C MET A 44 2.78 12.85 -9.77
N HIS A 45 3.77 13.63 -10.20
CA HIS A 45 3.60 15.08 -10.45
C HIS A 45 2.75 15.38 -11.70
N SER A 46 2.64 14.43 -12.63
CA SER A 46 1.80 14.59 -13.82
C SER A 46 0.31 14.34 -13.55
N ILE A 47 -0.02 13.70 -12.42
CA ILE A 47 -1.40 13.37 -12.06
C ILE A 47 -2.03 14.58 -11.38
N VAL A 48 -3.07 15.12 -12.01
CA VAL A 48 -3.80 16.26 -11.48
C VAL A 48 -4.86 15.78 -10.49
N LEU A 49 -4.58 15.95 -9.20
CA LEU A 49 -5.46 15.63 -8.09
C LEU A 49 -5.74 16.94 -7.35
N GLU A 50 -6.93 17.51 -7.52
CA GLU A 50 -7.29 18.80 -6.92
C GLU A 50 -8.43 18.62 -5.91
N LYS A 51 -8.38 19.35 -4.80
CA LYS A 51 -9.56 19.58 -3.95
C LYS A 51 -10.36 20.74 -4.56
N LEU A 52 -11.58 20.48 -5.00
CA LEU A 52 -12.49 21.57 -5.36
C LEU A 52 -12.86 22.38 -4.11
N PRO A 53 -13.04 23.71 -4.22
CA PRO A 53 -13.68 24.50 -3.18
C PRO A 53 -15.11 23.99 -2.94
N GLU A 54 -15.52 23.86 -1.68
CA GLU A 54 -16.77 23.22 -1.22
C GLU A 54 -18.08 23.91 -1.67
N GLU A 55 -18.04 24.86 -2.59
CA GLU A 55 -19.16 25.79 -2.80
C GLU A 55 -20.24 25.37 -3.81
N ASN A 56 -20.11 24.27 -4.56
CA ASN A 56 -21.15 23.87 -5.53
C ASN A 56 -21.32 22.35 -5.63
N ALA A 57 -21.89 21.73 -4.59
CA ALA A 57 -22.23 20.31 -4.54
C ALA A 57 -23.59 20.00 -5.20
N ASN A 58 -23.83 20.47 -6.43
CA ASN A 58 -25.02 20.08 -7.19
C ASN A 58 -24.74 20.02 -8.70
N GLN A 59 -25.16 18.90 -9.30
CA GLN A 59 -25.13 18.51 -10.72
C GLN A 59 -23.86 17.82 -11.22
N HIS A 60 -23.96 16.48 -11.24
CA HIS A 60 -23.10 15.51 -11.91
C HIS A 60 -21.63 15.53 -11.47
N ASP A 61 -21.25 14.49 -10.72
CA ASP A 61 -19.93 14.28 -10.13
C ASP A 61 -18.85 14.02 -11.21
N TYR A 62 -18.55 15.05 -11.99
CA TYR A 62 -17.32 15.19 -12.78
C TYR A 62 -16.19 15.78 -11.93
N GLY A 63 -16.25 15.57 -10.61
CA GLY A 63 -15.24 16.06 -9.68
C GLY A 63 -13.89 15.40 -9.96
N ARG A 64 -12.83 16.21 -10.03
CA ARG A 64 -11.47 15.68 -9.96
C ARG A 64 -11.31 14.94 -8.63
N PRO A 65 -10.76 13.72 -8.61
CA PRO A 65 -10.62 12.98 -7.37
C PRO A 65 -9.57 13.67 -6.50
N THR A 66 -9.80 13.68 -5.19
CA THR A 66 -8.75 14.12 -4.28
C THR A 66 -7.63 13.07 -4.24
N PRO A 67 -6.40 13.45 -3.85
CA PRO A 67 -5.32 12.46 -3.71
C PRO A 67 -5.66 11.34 -2.73
N HIS A 68 -6.45 11.66 -1.71
CA HIS A 68 -6.92 10.71 -0.71
C HIS A 68 -7.85 9.67 -1.33
N ASP A 69 -8.84 10.11 -2.11
CA ASP A 69 -9.84 9.21 -2.71
C ASP A 69 -9.22 8.32 -3.78
N ALA A 70 -8.32 8.88 -4.60
CA ALA A 70 -7.58 8.12 -5.60
C ALA A 70 -6.69 7.05 -4.95
N ALA A 71 -6.02 7.39 -3.83
CA ALA A 71 -5.21 6.44 -3.09
C ALA A 71 -6.06 5.34 -2.42
N LEU A 72 -7.20 5.70 -1.83
CA LEU A 72 -8.14 4.77 -1.24
C LEU A 72 -8.68 3.77 -2.28
N TYR A 73 -9.11 4.27 -3.43
CA TYR A 73 -9.60 3.44 -4.52
C TYR A 73 -8.52 2.48 -5.04
N TYR A 74 -7.29 2.98 -5.19
CA TYR A 74 -6.14 2.14 -5.56
C TYR A 74 -5.87 1.03 -4.53
N LEU A 75 -5.93 1.37 -3.24
CA LEU A 75 -5.77 0.39 -2.16
C LEU A 75 -6.92 -0.62 -2.12
N ALA A 76 -8.16 -0.21 -2.41
CA ALA A 76 -9.28 -1.13 -2.55
C ALA A 76 -9.05 -2.10 -3.73
N GLY A 77 -8.52 -1.65 -4.86
CA GLY A 77 -8.08 -2.54 -5.95
C GLY A 77 -6.96 -3.50 -5.52
N TYR A 78 -6.08 -3.09 -4.60
CA TYR A 78 -5.09 -3.97 -3.99
C TYR A 78 -5.74 -5.03 -3.08
N VAL A 79 -6.80 -4.65 -2.34
CA VAL A 79 -7.61 -5.59 -1.57
C VAL A 79 -8.25 -6.63 -2.48
N VAL A 80 -8.84 -6.25 -3.61
CA VAL A 80 -9.40 -7.20 -4.60
C VAL A 80 -8.36 -8.26 -4.97
N LYS A 81 -7.16 -7.80 -5.37
CA LYS A 81 -6.05 -8.70 -5.76
C LYS A 81 -5.62 -9.65 -4.64
N LYS A 82 -5.80 -9.25 -3.38
CA LYS A 82 -5.48 -10.09 -2.22
C LYS A 82 -6.66 -10.96 -1.79
N ALA A 83 -7.89 -10.55 -2.09
CA ALA A 83 -9.10 -11.27 -1.75
C ALA A 83 -9.24 -12.61 -2.46
N GLU A 84 -8.50 -12.86 -3.54
CA GLU A 84 -8.32 -14.20 -4.10
C GLU A 84 -7.83 -15.23 -3.07
N LYS A 85 -7.08 -14.78 -2.06
CA LYS A 85 -6.61 -15.61 -0.94
C LYS A 85 -7.63 -15.74 0.19
N PHE A 86 -8.62 -14.87 0.24
CA PHE A 86 -9.61 -14.79 1.32
C PHE A 86 -10.94 -15.44 0.95
N SER A 87 -11.23 -15.55 -0.35
CA SER A 87 -12.49 -16.08 -0.88
C SER A 87 -12.26 -17.19 -1.91
N SER A 88 -12.85 -18.35 -1.67
CA SER A 88 -12.90 -19.46 -2.63
C SER A 88 -14.15 -19.43 -3.50
N TYR A 89 -15.17 -18.64 -3.14
CA TYR A 89 -16.48 -18.64 -3.79
C TYR A 89 -16.56 -17.57 -4.88
N GLY A 90 -16.98 -17.97 -6.09
CA GLY A 90 -17.09 -17.07 -7.25
C GLY A 90 -18.05 -15.90 -7.00
N GLU A 91 -19.21 -16.16 -6.37
CA GLU A 91 -20.20 -15.13 -6.04
C GLU A 91 -19.63 -14.05 -5.12
N CYS A 92 -18.86 -14.45 -4.11
CA CYS A 92 -18.19 -13.50 -3.23
C CYS A 92 -17.18 -12.63 -3.99
N LYS A 93 -16.43 -13.22 -4.92
CA LYS A 93 -15.48 -12.45 -5.75
C LYS A 93 -16.19 -11.44 -6.65
N ALA A 94 -17.36 -11.80 -7.19
CA ALA A 94 -18.14 -10.90 -8.02
C ALA A 94 -18.54 -9.62 -7.25
N THR A 95 -18.88 -9.72 -5.95
CA THR A 95 -19.22 -8.55 -5.12
C THR A 95 -18.07 -7.58 -4.88
N LEU A 96 -16.82 -8.00 -5.13
CA LEU A 96 -15.63 -7.18 -4.92
C LEU A 96 -15.26 -6.33 -6.13
N LEU A 97 -15.82 -6.63 -7.30
CA LEU A 97 -15.47 -6.00 -8.57
C LEU A 97 -16.55 -5.00 -8.99
N ALA A 98 -16.13 -3.87 -9.55
CA ALA A 98 -17.06 -2.95 -10.20
C ALA A 98 -17.70 -3.64 -11.42
N THR A 99 -19.03 -3.53 -11.55
CA THR A 99 -19.77 -4.05 -12.70
C THR A 99 -19.98 -2.98 -13.76
N ASP A 100 -20.19 -1.73 -13.35
CA ASP A 100 -20.45 -0.59 -14.22
C ASP A 100 -19.92 0.71 -13.60
N ASP A 101 -19.64 1.70 -14.44
CA ASP A 101 -19.21 3.06 -14.13
C ASP A 101 -17.88 3.18 -13.37
N VAL A 102 -16.84 3.65 -14.07
CA VAL A 102 -15.50 3.83 -13.49
C VAL A 102 -15.42 5.23 -12.88
N PRO A 103 -15.31 5.37 -11.55
CA PRO A 103 -15.27 6.68 -10.92
C PRO A 103 -13.96 7.39 -11.24
N SER A 104 -13.94 8.73 -11.17
CA SER A 104 -12.74 9.53 -11.41
C SER A 104 -11.57 9.14 -10.48
N ALA A 105 -11.87 8.64 -9.27
CA ALA A 105 -10.89 8.09 -8.31
C ALA A 105 -10.10 6.88 -8.84
N ALA A 106 -10.54 6.23 -9.93
CA ALA A 106 -9.85 5.10 -10.55
C ALA A 106 -8.55 5.46 -11.27
N ILE A 107 -8.23 6.76 -11.42
CA ILE A 107 -7.09 7.26 -12.20
C ILE A 107 -5.78 6.51 -11.95
N LEU A 108 -5.43 6.22 -10.69
CA LEU A 108 -4.19 5.50 -10.36
C LEU A 108 -4.21 4.03 -10.82
N THR A 109 -5.39 3.41 -10.77
CA THR A 109 -5.60 2.02 -11.20
C THR A 109 -5.57 1.94 -12.71
N GLU A 110 -6.27 2.86 -13.39
CA GLU A 110 -6.31 2.94 -14.85
C GLU A 110 -4.94 3.21 -15.46
N MET A 111 -4.17 4.15 -14.89
CA MET A 111 -2.81 4.42 -15.33
C MET A 111 -1.90 3.20 -15.24
N ARG A 112 -2.22 2.20 -14.41
CA ARG A 112 -1.43 0.96 -14.28
C ARG A 112 -2.05 -0.23 -15.02
N SER A 113 -3.22 -0.06 -15.64
CA SER A 113 -3.99 -1.15 -16.28
C SER A 113 -3.23 -1.88 -17.39
N PHE A 114 -2.27 -1.21 -18.04
CA PHE A 114 -1.43 -1.78 -19.09
C PHE A 114 -0.47 -2.87 -18.60
N VAL A 115 -0.24 -2.99 -17.29
CA VAL A 115 0.70 -3.97 -16.73
C VAL A 115 0.00 -5.32 -16.54
N PRO A 116 0.56 -6.45 -17.02
CA PRO A 116 0.01 -7.76 -16.72
C PRO A 116 -0.14 -8.01 -15.22
N GLY A 117 -1.34 -8.41 -14.80
CA GLY A 117 -1.67 -8.56 -13.39
C GLY A 117 -1.80 -7.23 -12.64
N ALA A 118 -2.18 -6.15 -13.32
CA ALA A 118 -2.59 -4.88 -12.72
C ALA A 118 -3.70 -5.07 -11.67
N LEU A 119 -3.92 -4.03 -10.88
CA LEU A 119 -5.04 -4.03 -9.93
C LEU A 119 -6.36 -3.97 -10.69
N GLN A 120 -7.36 -4.65 -10.15
CA GLN A 120 -8.72 -4.62 -10.68
C GLN A 120 -9.51 -3.46 -10.07
N LEU A 121 -10.57 -3.06 -10.75
CA LEU A 121 -11.47 -2.01 -10.28
C LEU A 121 -12.36 -2.56 -9.14
N PRO A 122 -12.23 -2.04 -7.91
CA PRO A 122 -13.06 -2.47 -6.79
C PRO A 122 -14.52 -2.01 -6.95
N SER A 123 -15.46 -2.77 -6.41
CA SER A 123 -16.85 -2.34 -6.28
C SER A 123 -16.98 -1.14 -5.33
N LYS A 124 -18.12 -0.43 -5.41
CA LYS A 124 -18.45 0.67 -4.50
C LYS A 124 -18.49 0.21 -3.05
N ASP A 125 -19.12 -0.94 -2.79
CA ASP A 125 -19.23 -1.51 -1.44
C ASP A 125 -17.85 -1.88 -0.90
N LEU A 126 -16.98 -2.47 -1.75
CA LEU A 126 -15.61 -2.75 -1.36
C LEU A 126 -14.81 -1.48 -1.09
N THR A 127 -15.03 -0.40 -1.83
CA THR A 127 -14.32 0.87 -1.60
C THR A 127 -14.77 1.55 -0.31
N SER A 128 -16.04 1.36 0.06
CA SER A 128 -16.61 1.92 1.30
C SER A 128 -15.96 1.32 2.56
N LEU A 129 -15.66 0.02 2.55
CA LEU A 129 -15.01 -0.67 3.68
C LEU A 129 -13.65 -0.04 4.11
N PRO A 130 -12.64 0.09 3.24
CA PRO A 130 -11.42 0.84 3.52
C PRO A 130 -11.66 2.29 3.93
N THR A 131 -12.69 2.94 3.38
CA THR A 131 -13.03 4.33 3.70
C THR A 131 -13.51 4.47 5.14
N ASP A 132 -14.36 3.55 5.60
CA ASP A 132 -14.82 3.49 6.99
C ASP A 132 -13.63 3.27 7.94
N VAL A 133 -12.72 2.34 7.57
CA VAL A 133 -11.50 2.07 8.35
C VAL A 133 -10.58 3.29 8.40
N GLU A 134 -10.33 3.98 7.28
CA GLU A 134 -9.51 5.19 7.27
C GLU A 134 -10.13 6.33 8.06
N SER A 135 -11.46 6.44 8.05
CA SER A 135 -12.17 7.43 8.85
C SER A 135 -11.95 7.19 10.34
N ALA A 136 -12.08 5.93 10.79
CA ALA A 136 -11.80 5.54 12.17
C ALA A 136 -10.32 5.74 12.56
N ILE A 137 -9.38 5.39 11.66
CA ILE A 137 -7.94 5.68 11.86
C ILE A 137 -7.72 7.19 12.02
N THR A 138 -8.30 7.99 11.14
CA THR A 138 -8.12 9.45 11.13
C THR A 138 -8.65 10.07 12.42
N GLU A 139 -9.84 9.66 12.86
CA GLU A 139 -10.42 10.11 14.13
C GLU A 139 -9.50 9.79 15.31
N ARG A 140 -9.02 8.55 15.41
CA ARG A 140 -8.16 8.13 16.53
C ARG A 140 -6.75 8.73 16.50
N THR A 141 -6.23 9.03 15.33
CA THR A 141 -4.89 9.60 15.19
C THR A 141 -4.85 11.12 15.32
N ARG A 142 -5.98 11.82 15.18
CA ARG A 142 -6.10 13.27 15.45
C ARG A 142 -5.67 13.64 16.88
N ASP A 143 -5.98 12.78 17.84
CA ASP A 143 -5.74 13.04 19.27
C ASP A 143 -4.36 12.59 19.77
N ASN A 144 -3.42 12.23 18.88
CA ASN A 144 -2.09 11.70 19.22
C ASN A 144 -2.12 10.47 20.17
N VAL A 145 -3.20 9.69 20.15
CA VAL A 145 -3.36 8.52 21.01
C VAL A 145 -2.29 7.47 20.69
N VAL A 146 -1.72 6.90 21.76
CA VAL A 146 -0.57 5.99 21.74
C VAL A 146 -0.88 4.73 20.94
N PHE A 147 0.00 4.42 19.99
CA PHE A 147 -0.10 3.33 19.02
C PHE A 147 -0.27 1.91 19.61
N GLY A 148 -0.01 1.71 20.91
CA GLY A 148 -0.06 0.40 21.55
C GLY A 148 -1.42 -0.28 21.41
N ASP A 149 -2.50 0.49 21.56
CA ASP A 149 -3.87 -0.02 21.52
C ASP A 149 -4.68 0.46 20.31
N LEU A 150 -4.07 1.25 19.41
CA LEU A 150 -4.76 1.88 18.26
C LEU A 150 -5.53 0.85 17.42
N PHE A 151 -4.93 -0.32 17.16
CA PHE A 151 -5.58 -1.42 16.44
C PHE A 151 -6.88 -1.84 17.11
N TRP A 152 -6.86 -2.07 18.42
CA TRP A 152 -8.03 -2.53 19.18
C TRP A 152 -9.08 -1.44 19.33
N CYS A 153 -8.67 -0.18 19.49
CA CYS A 153 -9.58 0.95 19.49
C CYS A 153 -10.35 1.04 18.18
N ILE A 154 -9.66 0.95 17.03
CA ILE A 154 -10.31 1.00 15.72
C ILE A 154 -11.27 -0.19 15.54
N VAL A 155 -10.85 -1.41 15.89
CA VAL A 155 -11.75 -2.58 15.82
C VAL A 155 -12.97 -2.37 16.71
N LYS A 156 -12.80 -1.84 17.92
CA LYS A 156 -13.92 -1.52 18.82
C LYS A 156 -14.86 -0.49 18.21
N ASP A 157 -14.34 0.58 17.61
CA ASP A 157 -15.17 1.63 17.01
C ASP A 157 -15.94 1.11 15.81
N LEU A 158 -15.30 0.31 14.96
CA LEU A 158 -15.93 -0.28 13.78
C LEU A 158 -16.97 -1.35 14.15
N THR A 159 -16.82 -2.03 15.29
CA THR A 159 -17.77 -3.05 15.76
C THR A 159 -18.91 -2.49 16.61
N GLN A 160 -18.72 -1.33 17.25
CA GLN A 160 -19.71 -0.66 18.10
C GLN A 160 -20.41 0.53 17.41
N GLY A 161 -19.82 1.04 16.34
CA GLY A 161 -20.32 2.16 15.53
C GLY A 161 -21.42 1.75 14.54
N HIS A 162 -21.79 2.70 13.68
CA HIS A 162 -22.83 2.52 12.66
C HIS A 162 -22.46 1.45 11.62
N SER A 163 -23.50 1.01 10.88
CA SER A 163 -23.44 -0.04 9.86
C SER A 163 -22.23 0.09 8.93
N LEU A 164 -21.26 -0.80 9.08
CA LEU A 164 -20.17 -0.97 8.13
C LEU A 164 -20.71 -1.43 6.79
N ALA A 165 -20.09 -0.97 5.70
CA ALA A 165 -20.32 -1.57 4.39
C ALA A 165 -20.01 -3.07 4.45
N GLN A 166 -20.83 -3.89 3.78
CA GLN A 166 -20.60 -5.32 3.72
C GLN A 166 -20.36 -5.78 2.28
N VAL A 167 -19.49 -6.77 2.12
CA VAL A 167 -19.17 -7.41 0.85
C VAL A 167 -19.18 -8.92 1.01
N GLY A 168 -19.60 -9.61 -0.05
CA GLY A 168 -19.76 -11.06 -0.09
C GLY A 168 -21.19 -11.45 -0.48
N CYS A 169 -21.39 -12.72 -0.80
CA CYS A 169 -22.74 -13.22 -1.03
C CYS A 169 -23.52 -13.29 0.29
N GLY A 170 -24.84 -13.49 0.24
CA GLY A 170 -25.71 -13.45 1.42
C GLY A 170 -25.31 -14.40 2.56
N VAL A 171 -24.51 -15.44 2.28
CA VAL A 171 -24.00 -16.40 3.29
C VAL A 171 -22.68 -15.96 3.90
N HIS A 172 -21.79 -15.31 3.13
CA HIS A 172 -20.41 -15.03 3.54
C HIS A 172 -20.13 -13.54 3.73
N SER A 173 -21.14 -12.68 3.64
CA SER A 173 -21.03 -11.22 3.71
C SER A 173 -20.26 -10.74 4.95
N GLU A 174 -20.64 -11.22 6.13
CA GLU A 174 -20.02 -10.83 7.39
C GLU A 174 -18.57 -11.33 7.49
N GLU A 175 -18.35 -12.62 7.21
CA GLU A 175 -17.02 -13.23 7.31
C GLU A 175 -16.02 -12.58 6.34
N LEU A 176 -16.42 -12.36 5.10
CA LEU A 176 -15.55 -11.76 4.09
C LEU A 176 -15.21 -10.31 4.43
N SER A 177 -16.21 -9.54 4.86
CA SER A 177 -16.03 -8.15 5.30
C SER A 177 -15.05 -8.07 6.48
N ALA A 178 -15.21 -8.93 7.49
CA ALA A 178 -14.29 -8.99 8.63
C ALA A 178 -12.85 -9.36 8.22
N ARG A 179 -12.69 -10.32 7.30
CA ARG A 179 -11.36 -10.70 6.76
C ARG A 179 -10.70 -9.54 6.02
N ILE A 180 -11.46 -8.83 5.18
CA ILE A 180 -10.99 -7.67 4.43
C ILE A 180 -10.61 -6.53 5.38
N MET A 181 -11.46 -6.20 6.33
CA MET A 181 -11.21 -5.17 7.35
C MET A 181 -9.92 -5.47 8.11
N LYS A 182 -9.76 -6.71 8.60
CA LYS A 182 -8.53 -7.16 9.28
C LYS A 182 -7.30 -6.99 8.39
N PHE A 183 -7.39 -7.45 7.15
CA PHE A 183 -6.28 -7.36 6.20
C PHE A 183 -5.89 -5.89 5.94
N TYR A 184 -6.88 -5.04 5.70
CA TYR A 184 -6.67 -3.63 5.42
C TYR A 184 -6.05 -2.91 6.62
N LEU A 185 -6.60 -3.10 7.82
CA LEU A 185 -6.09 -2.50 9.04
C LEU A 185 -4.64 -2.90 9.33
N VAL A 186 -4.30 -4.18 9.19
CA VAL A 186 -2.90 -4.65 9.32
C VAL A 186 -1.99 -3.99 8.28
N THR A 187 -2.45 -3.88 7.04
CA THR A 187 -1.71 -3.23 5.95
C THR A 187 -1.43 -1.77 6.28
N ARG A 188 -2.41 -1.05 6.83
CA ARG A 188 -2.27 0.35 7.25
C ARG A 188 -1.31 0.52 8.42
N MET A 189 -1.38 -0.35 9.43
CA MET A 189 -0.39 -0.35 10.52
C MET A 189 1.03 -0.58 9.99
N HIS A 190 1.21 -1.47 9.01
CA HIS A 190 2.50 -1.68 8.37
C HIS A 190 3.00 -0.44 7.61
N PHE A 191 2.13 0.20 6.83
CA PHE A 191 2.48 1.45 6.14
C PHE A 191 2.89 2.55 7.11
N TYR A 192 2.15 2.69 8.21
CA TYR A 192 2.46 3.66 9.24
C TYR A 192 3.79 3.36 9.95
N ALA A 193 4.03 2.11 10.34
CA ALA A 193 5.29 1.71 10.98
C ALA A 193 6.50 1.99 10.06
N ARG A 194 6.36 1.68 8.76
CA ARG A 194 7.39 1.97 7.75
C ARG A 194 7.59 3.47 7.55
N PHE A 195 6.51 4.25 7.53
CA PHE A 195 6.57 5.71 7.48
C PHE A 195 7.35 6.27 8.67
N LEU A 196 7.03 5.85 9.90
CA LEU A 196 7.76 6.27 11.10
C LEU A 196 9.25 5.90 11.04
N GLN A 197 9.58 4.71 10.55
CA GLN A 197 10.98 4.28 10.42
C GLN A 197 11.75 5.20 9.46
N GLN A 198 11.18 5.48 8.28
CA GLN A 198 11.80 6.38 7.30
C GLN A 198 12.03 7.78 7.89
N HIS A 199 11.06 8.32 8.62
CA HIS A 199 11.20 9.62 9.28
C HIS A 199 12.26 9.65 10.40
N LYS A 200 12.42 8.54 11.15
CA LYS A 200 13.52 8.41 12.13
C LYS A 200 14.87 8.40 11.44
N ASP A 201 15.03 7.64 10.35
CA ASP A 201 16.28 7.57 9.61
C ASP A 201 16.65 8.93 9.01
N THR A 202 15.69 9.67 8.44
CA THR A 202 15.90 11.04 7.97
C THR A 202 16.29 11.98 9.11
N SER A 203 15.65 11.89 10.28
CA SER A 203 16.02 12.70 11.46
C SER A 203 17.46 12.45 11.91
N VAL A 204 17.90 11.18 11.90
CA VAL A 204 19.28 10.81 12.20
C VAL A 204 20.24 11.37 11.16
N GLN A 205 19.93 11.24 9.86
CA GLN A 205 20.75 11.78 8.79
C GLN A 205 20.89 13.32 8.87
N VAL A 206 19.80 14.03 9.16
CA VAL A 206 19.81 15.49 9.35
C VAL A 206 20.66 15.88 10.57
N LYS A 207 20.57 15.13 11.67
CA LYS A 207 21.43 15.35 12.85
C LYS A 207 22.91 15.13 12.52
N VAL A 208 23.25 14.10 11.76
CA VAL A 208 24.63 13.81 11.33
C VAL A 208 25.15 14.90 10.38
N ALA A 209 24.35 15.30 9.39
CA ALA A 209 24.70 16.37 8.46
C ALA A 209 24.92 17.71 9.20
N ARG A 210 24.06 18.05 10.16
CA ARG A 210 24.22 19.25 10.99
C ARG A 210 25.46 19.21 11.88
N LYS A 211 25.85 18.04 12.39
CA LYS A 211 27.12 17.87 13.12
C LYS A 211 28.32 18.05 12.20
N ARG A 212 28.30 17.48 10.98
CA ARG A 212 29.37 17.63 9.98
C ARG A 212 29.52 19.06 9.49
N ALA A 213 28.41 19.77 9.27
CA ALA A 213 28.44 21.18 8.84
C ALA A 213 28.97 22.15 9.91
N LYS A 214 29.05 21.73 11.19
CA LYS A 214 29.69 22.51 12.26
C LYS A 214 31.20 22.22 12.41
N LEU A 215 31.71 21.24 11.67
CA LEU A 215 33.14 20.86 11.65
C LEU A 215 33.87 21.42 10.41
N LEU A 216 33.13 22.10 9.52
CA LEU A 216 33.63 22.92 8.41
C LEU A 216 33.51 24.38 8.81
#